data_AF-A0A972WJW4-F1
#
_entry.id   AF-A0A972WJW4-F1
#
_cell.length_a   1.000
_cell.length_b   1.000
_cell.length_c   1.000
_cell.angle_alpha   90.00
_cell.angle_beta   90.00
_cell.angle_gamma   90.00
#
_symmetry.space_group_name_H-M   'P 1'
#
loop_
_entity.id
_entity.type
_entity.pdbx_description
1 polymer ?
#
loop_
_entity_poly.entity_id
_entity_poly.type
_entity_poly.pdbx_seq_one_letter_code
_entity_poly.pdbx_strand_id
1 'polypeptide(L)'
;MTGTTAIMICGQGSNDDTTVAAFASVVGDLARQFPAYRVGYGFFDPEAPTVESALESLISGGAGKIICIAAMLTTAGPAATDLASAVRHVTERHPDITFVFGRDLAIDSKLLAAASVAIAACEQAAEQQIAREDSLLMVVGQGSAAGQGNSHVAKVARMLWEGMGFGWAEVSFAERAFPGVDVGMDHALKLGFRRILVFPYFLFSDPLIARIYDRADAAAAANPAVDILKASHLNDPAQWIGCLSDRIQEAINGSNTMNCMQCSYRDQVTADADDGPPPQHDHGHGHDHPHSHDHSHSHSHGHSHSHSHAPGRKA
;
A
#
# COMPACT_ATOMS: atom_id res chain seq x y z
N MET A 1 -3.30 24.45 25.52
CA MET A 1 -1.99 24.87 24.96
C MET A 1 -1.89 24.25 23.58
N THR A 2 -1.69 25.03 22.52
CA THR A 2 -1.50 24.46 21.17
C THR A 2 -0.12 23.81 21.13
N GLY A 3 -0.06 22.49 21.28
CA GLY A 3 1.19 21.74 21.22
C GLY A 3 1.89 21.89 19.87
N THR A 4 3.18 21.55 19.81
CA THR A 4 3.96 21.69 18.58
C THR A 4 3.50 20.68 17.52
N THR A 5 3.75 20.96 16.24
CA THR A 5 3.51 19.98 15.17
C THR A 5 4.74 19.07 15.05
N ALA A 6 4.50 17.77 14.97
CA ALA A 6 5.50 16.76 14.69
C ALA A 6 5.17 15.98 13.41
N ILE A 7 6.16 15.32 12.84
CA ILE A 7 6.05 14.46 11.66
C ILE A 7 6.41 13.04 12.06
N MET A 8 5.56 12.09 11.70
CA MET A 8 5.74 10.66 11.89
C MET A 8 5.87 9.99 10.53
N ILE A 9 7.01 9.35 10.27
CA ILE A 9 7.25 8.56 9.06
C ILE A 9 7.00 7.08 9.37
N CYS A 10 6.00 6.50 8.72
CA CYS A 10 5.57 5.12 8.94
C CYS A 10 6.11 4.21 7.84
N GLY A 11 6.85 3.16 8.22
CA GLY A 11 7.34 2.12 7.31
C GLY A 11 6.62 0.80 7.52
N GLN A 12 6.72 -0.11 6.53
CA GLN A 12 6.17 -1.46 6.67
C GLN A 12 6.87 -2.24 7.79
N GLY A 13 8.21 -2.16 7.83
CA GLY A 13 9.06 -3.00 8.66
C GLY A 13 9.88 -3.94 7.79
N SER A 14 10.98 -4.44 8.33
CA SER A 14 11.83 -5.45 7.69
C SER A 14 12.64 -6.14 8.77
N ASN A 15 12.84 -7.45 8.62
CA ASN A 15 13.70 -8.26 9.49
C ASN A 15 15.19 -8.14 9.08
N ASP A 16 15.48 -7.31 8.07
CA ASP A 16 16.83 -6.98 7.62
C ASP A 16 17.27 -5.64 8.22
N ASP A 17 18.24 -5.70 9.14
CA ASP A 17 18.85 -4.54 9.81
C ASP A 17 19.38 -3.49 8.81
N THR A 18 19.85 -3.90 7.64
CA THR A 18 20.37 -2.97 6.64
C THR A 18 19.26 -2.13 6.02
N THR A 19 18.09 -2.74 5.82
CA THR A 19 16.87 -2.06 5.36
C THR A 19 16.34 -1.09 6.42
N VAL A 20 16.32 -1.50 7.69
CA VAL A 20 15.93 -0.63 8.82
C VAL A 20 16.88 0.57 8.94
N ALA A 21 18.20 0.35 8.81
CA ALA A 21 19.20 1.41 8.85
C ALA A 21 19.06 2.38 7.65
N ALA A 22 18.80 1.87 6.45
CA ALA A 22 18.55 2.70 5.27
C ALA A 22 17.31 3.58 5.46
N PHE A 23 16.22 3.01 5.99
CA PHE A 23 15.01 3.75 6.32
C PHE A 23 15.28 4.85 7.37
N ALA A 24 15.99 4.53 8.45
CA ALA A 24 16.38 5.51 9.47
C ALA A 24 17.26 6.64 8.88
N SER A 25 18.15 6.32 7.93
CA SER A 25 18.94 7.33 7.22
C SER A 25 18.06 8.30 6.43
N VAL A 26 17.07 7.80 5.69
CA VAL A 26 16.09 8.63 4.96
C VAL A 26 15.32 9.54 5.92
N VAL A 27 14.91 9.03 7.08
CA VAL A 27 14.24 9.85 8.10
C VAL A 27 15.18 10.92 8.66
N GLY A 28 16.46 10.62 8.85
CA GLY A 28 17.47 11.60 9.23
C GLY A 28 17.63 12.71 8.20
N ASP A 29 17.58 12.39 6.91
CA ASP A 29 17.58 13.36 5.81
C ASP A 29 16.33 14.25 5.83
N LEU A 30 15.15 13.65 6.06
CA LEU A 30 13.91 14.41 6.23
C LEU A 30 13.98 15.33 7.45
N ALA A 31 14.50 14.87 8.59
CA ALA A 31 14.67 15.70 9.77
C ALA A 31 15.55 16.94 9.49
N ARG A 32 16.60 16.79 8.66
CA ARG A 32 17.43 17.91 8.21
C ARG A 32 16.70 18.86 7.26
N GLN A 33 15.81 18.35 6.40
CA GLN A 33 15.00 19.17 5.49
C GLN A 33 13.87 19.90 6.22
N PHE A 34 13.40 19.39 7.36
CA PHE A 34 12.28 19.92 8.13
C PHE A 34 12.67 20.31 9.58
N PRO A 35 13.66 21.20 9.78
CA PRO A 35 14.23 21.48 11.11
C PRO A 35 13.26 22.15 12.09
N ALA A 36 12.13 22.67 11.61
CA ALA A 36 11.08 23.25 12.43
C ALA A 36 10.18 22.20 13.12
N TYR A 37 10.27 20.94 12.70
CA TYR A 37 9.41 19.86 13.16
C TYR A 37 10.23 18.76 13.82
N ARG A 38 9.69 18.13 14.87
CA ARG A 38 10.24 16.87 15.37
C ARG A 38 9.83 15.77 14.39
N VAL A 39 10.81 15.12 13.76
CA VAL A 39 10.56 14.00 12.84
C VAL A 39 10.91 12.70 13.55
N GLY A 40 9.91 11.84 13.71
CA GLY A 40 10.03 10.48 14.25
C GLY A 40 9.71 9.44 13.18
N TYR A 41 9.99 8.17 13.49
CA TYR A 41 9.62 7.07 12.63
C TYR A 41 9.27 5.81 13.40
N GLY A 42 8.56 4.91 12.73
CA GLY A 42 8.25 3.59 13.25
C GLY A 42 7.63 2.69 12.20
N PHE A 43 7.51 1.41 12.56
CA PHE A 43 7.10 0.35 11.65
C PHE A 43 5.79 -0.31 12.09
N PHE A 44 5.06 -0.92 11.15
CA PHE A 44 3.89 -1.73 11.47
C PHE A 44 4.29 -3.10 12.02
N ASP A 45 5.46 -3.61 11.63
CA ASP A 45 6.06 -4.82 12.19
C ASP A 45 6.57 -4.61 13.63
N PRO A 46 6.37 -5.56 14.56
CA PRO A 46 6.83 -5.48 15.95
C PRO A 46 8.36 -5.48 16.17
N GLU A 47 9.20 -5.80 15.18
CA GLU A 47 10.65 -6.01 15.40
C GLU A 47 11.49 -4.72 15.55
N ALA A 48 10.94 -3.53 15.28
CA ALA A 48 11.61 -2.23 15.37
C ALA A 48 10.67 -1.20 16.03
N PRO A 49 11.04 0.10 16.32
CA PRO A 49 10.12 0.96 17.08
C PRO A 49 8.78 1.02 16.38
N THR A 50 7.73 0.53 17.03
CA THR A 50 6.41 0.40 16.42
C THR A 50 5.86 1.79 16.15
N VAL A 51 4.98 1.93 15.16
CA VAL A 51 4.28 3.20 14.90
C VAL A 51 3.65 3.75 16.18
N GLU A 52 3.01 2.90 16.99
CA GLU A 52 2.42 3.31 18.26
C GLU A 52 3.47 3.86 19.24
N SER A 53 4.58 3.16 19.45
CA SER A 53 5.64 3.59 20.39
C SER A 53 6.29 4.91 19.96
N ALA A 54 6.45 5.10 18.65
CA ALA A 54 7.01 6.32 18.08
C ALA A 54 6.04 7.51 18.23
N LEU A 55 4.74 7.28 18.04
CA LEU A 55 3.71 8.29 18.29
C LEU A 55 3.71 8.73 19.76
N GLU A 56 3.78 7.78 20.70
CA GLU A 56 3.89 8.10 22.15
C GLU A 56 5.12 8.96 22.46
N SER A 57 6.26 8.66 21.82
CA SER A 57 7.49 9.43 21.97
C SER A 57 7.35 10.87 21.46
N LEU A 58 6.66 11.06 20.33
CA LEU A 58 6.35 12.39 19.79
C LEU A 58 5.41 13.17 20.73
N ILE A 59 4.38 12.53 21.27
CA ILE A 59 3.42 13.14 22.22
C ILE A 59 4.13 13.54 23.51
N SER A 60 4.91 12.62 24.10
CA SER A 60 5.75 12.89 25.27
C SER A 60 6.75 14.03 25.02
N GLY A 61 7.11 14.25 23.76
CA GLY A 61 7.89 15.36 23.26
C GLY A 61 7.19 16.72 23.19
N GLY A 62 5.91 16.80 23.55
CA GLY A 62 5.10 18.02 23.51
C GLY A 62 4.35 18.24 22.19
N ALA A 63 4.29 17.23 21.31
CA ALA A 63 3.49 17.32 20.09
C ALA A 63 2.00 17.42 20.45
N GLY A 64 1.32 18.43 19.91
CA GLY A 64 -0.16 18.56 19.96
C GLY A 64 -0.83 18.26 18.62
N LYS A 65 -0.03 18.19 17.55
CA LYS A 65 -0.45 17.79 16.21
C LYS A 65 0.61 16.88 15.61
N ILE A 66 0.21 15.76 15.01
CA ILE A 66 1.13 14.81 14.39
C ILE A 66 0.69 14.55 12.95
N ILE A 67 1.60 14.75 12.00
CA ILE A 67 1.42 14.44 10.58
C ILE A 67 2.01 13.05 10.31
N CYS A 68 1.18 12.08 9.97
CA CYS A 68 1.58 10.70 9.68
C CYS A 68 1.75 10.51 8.16
N ILE A 69 2.95 10.15 7.72
CA ILE A 69 3.30 9.94 6.31
C ILE A 69 3.75 8.49 6.13
N ALA A 70 3.07 7.78 5.24
CA ALA A 70 3.43 6.42 4.88
C ALA A 70 4.57 6.44 3.85
N ALA A 71 5.76 5.97 4.24
CA ALA A 71 6.93 5.87 3.36
C ALA A 71 6.90 4.59 2.52
N MET A 72 5.88 4.50 1.66
CA MET A 72 5.62 3.37 0.78
C MET A 72 5.08 3.85 -0.58
N LEU A 73 5.33 3.05 -1.61
CA LEU A 73 4.89 3.36 -2.99
C LEU A 73 3.36 3.44 -3.10
N THR A 74 2.67 2.58 -2.34
CA THR A 74 1.21 2.58 -2.18
C THR A 74 0.81 2.19 -0.78
N THR A 75 -0.14 2.91 -0.18
CA THR A 75 -0.82 2.52 1.05
C THR A 75 -2.17 1.89 0.70
N ALA A 76 -2.12 0.63 0.26
CA ALA A 76 -3.29 -0.18 -0.05
C ALA A 76 -3.32 -1.45 0.81
N GLY A 77 -4.51 -2.00 1.06
CA GLY A 77 -4.67 -3.23 1.84
C GLY A 77 -4.19 -3.07 3.29
N PRO A 78 -3.46 -4.07 3.85
CA PRO A 78 -3.10 -4.11 5.28
C PRO A 78 -2.43 -2.84 5.80
N ALA A 79 -1.50 -2.24 5.04
CA ALA A 79 -0.78 -1.05 5.48
C ALA A 79 -1.69 0.17 5.76
N ALA A 80 -2.81 0.30 5.03
CA ALA A 80 -3.79 1.36 5.29
C ALA A 80 -4.53 1.10 6.62
N THR A 81 -4.93 -0.15 6.84
CA THR A 81 -5.62 -0.62 8.04
C THR A 81 -4.71 -0.51 9.27
N ASP A 82 -3.45 -0.91 9.14
CA ASP A 82 -2.47 -0.92 10.23
C ASP A 82 -2.17 0.50 10.70
N LEU A 83 -1.98 1.45 9.77
CA LEU A 83 -1.80 2.86 10.11
C LEU A 83 -3.02 3.45 10.81
N ALA A 84 -4.22 3.18 10.28
CA ALA A 84 -5.45 3.65 10.89
C ALA A 84 -5.66 3.06 12.29
N SER A 85 -5.37 1.76 12.48
CA SER A 85 -5.50 1.10 13.77
C SER A 85 -4.50 1.61 14.79
N ALA A 86 -3.23 1.76 14.42
CA ALA A 86 -2.19 2.30 15.29
C ALA A 86 -2.52 3.72 15.78
N VAL A 87 -2.97 4.59 14.86
CA VAL A 87 -3.39 5.96 15.24
C VAL A 87 -4.64 5.94 16.11
N ARG A 88 -5.63 5.08 15.84
CA ARG A 88 -6.83 4.94 16.67
C ARG A 88 -6.49 4.58 18.12
N HIS A 89 -5.63 3.58 18.34
CA HIS A 89 -5.22 3.17 19.69
C HIS A 89 -4.50 4.29 20.46
N VAL A 90 -3.74 5.14 19.78
CA VAL A 90 -3.10 6.31 20.40
C VAL A 90 -4.13 7.41 20.67
N THR A 91 -5.06 7.64 19.74
CA THR A 91 -6.13 8.66 19.87
C THR A 91 -7.05 8.38 21.06
N GLU A 92 -7.39 7.11 21.31
CA GLU A 92 -8.19 6.71 22.49
C GLU A 92 -7.53 7.09 23.82
N ARG A 93 -6.20 7.10 23.86
CA ARG A 93 -5.42 7.44 25.06
C ARG A 93 -5.07 8.94 25.13
N HIS A 94 -5.05 9.62 23.97
CA HIS A 94 -4.68 11.02 23.83
C HIS A 94 -5.67 11.80 22.95
N PRO A 95 -6.91 12.03 23.42
CA PRO A 95 -7.99 12.63 22.62
C PRO A 95 -7.74 14.09 22.23
N ASP A 96 -6.80 14.77 22.91
CA ASP A 96 -6.43 16.16 22.64
C ASP A 96 -5.41 16.31 21.48
N ILE A 97 -4.88 15.20 20.96
CA ILE A 97 -3.88 15.20 19.89
C ILE A 97 -4.57 15.20 18.52
N THR A 98 -4.17 16.14 17.66
CA THR A 98 -4.65 16.18 16.28
C THR A 98 -3.78 15.32 15.38
N PHE A 99 -4.33 14.28 14.77
CA PHE A 99 -3.65 13.48 13.75
C PHE A 99 -4.03 13.93 12.33
N VAL A 100 -3.03 14.06 11.45
CA VAL A 100 -3.23 14.33 10.03
C VAL A 100 -2.55 13.23 9.24
N PHE A 101 -3.31 12.51 8.43
CA PHE A 101 -2.74 11.53 7.50
C PHE A 101 -2.35 12.23 6.20
N GLY A 102 -1.09 12.10 5.81
CA GLY A 102 -0.65 12.40 4.46
C GLY A 102 -0.88 11.21 3.53
N ARG A 103 -0.98 11.48 2.23
CA ARG A 103 -1.03 10.42 1.21
C ARG A 103 0.30 9.68 1.10
N ASP A 104 0.25 8.50 0.53
CA ASP A 104 1.41 7.72 0.10
C ASP A 104 2.19 8.41 -1.03
N LEU A 105 3.33 7.83 -1.43
CA LEU A 105 4.13 8.40 -2.51
C LEU A 105 3.36 8.43 -3.84
N ALA A 106 2.55 7.39 -4.09
CA ALA A 106 1.78 7.22 -5.30
C ALA A 106 2.64 7.33 -6.57
N ILE A 107 1.99 7.58 -7.71
CA ILE A 107 2.67 7.84 -8.97
C ILE A 107 3.21 9.27 -8.91
N ASP A 108 4.53 9.40 -8.93
CA ASP A 108 5.21 10.68 -8.89
C ASP A 108 6.33 10.74 -9.94
N SER A 109 6.50 11.90 -10.56
CA SER A 109 7.55 12.15 -11.55
C SER A 109 8.96 11.84 -11.02
N LYS A 110 9.25 12.07 -9.74
CA LYS A 110 10.57 11.79 -9.14
C LYS A 110 10.85 10.30 -9.04
N LEU A 111 9.83 9.51 -8.71
CA LEU A 111 9.92 8.04 -8.68
C LEU A 111 10.10 7.47 -10.09
N LEU A 112 9.34 7.98 -11.07
CA LEU A 112 9.49 7.56 -12.47
C LEU A 112 10.87 7.96 -13.04
N ALA A 113 11.38 9.13 -12.68
CA ALA A 113 12.73 9.55 -13.06
C ALA A 113 13.80 8.64 -12.44
N ALA A 114 13.70 8.35 -11.14
CA ALA A 114 14.61 7.43 -10.45
C ALA A 114 14.58 6.02 -11.07
N ALA A 115 13.38 5.50 -11.38
CA ALA A 115 13.23 4.23 -12.09
C ALA A 115 13.89 4.26 -13.48
N SER A 116 13.70 5.35 -14.23
CA SER A 116 14.30 5.52 -15.55
C SER A 116 15.83 5.56 -15.49
N VAL A 117 16.40 6.17 -14.45
CA VAL A 117 17.86 6.18 -14.19
C VAL A 117 18.37 4.77 -13.90
N ALA A 118 17.69 4.02 -13.02
CA ALA A 118 18.08 2.65 -12.68
C ALA A 118 18.05 1.71 -13.90
N ILE A 119 16.99 1.80 -14.70
CA ILE A 119 16.83 1.03 -15.95
C ILE A 119 17.92 1.41 -16.96
N ALA A 120 18.16 2.70 -17.19
CA ALA A 120 19.17 3.16 -18.14
C ALA A 120 20.60 2.78 -17.71
N ALA A 121 20.90 2.82 -16.41
CA ALA A 121 22.19 2.36 -15.88
C ALA A 121 22.43 0.87 -16.16
N CYS A 122 21.38 0.05 -16.06
CA CYS A 122 21.43 -1.37 -16.40
C CYS A 122 21.71 -1.58 -17.90
N GLU A 123 21.04 -0.84 -18.78
CA GLU A 123 21.29 -0.90 -20.23
C GLU A 123 22.71 -0.47 -20.61
N GLN A 124 23.25 0.57 -19.95
CA GLN A 124 24.60 1.06 -20.17
C GLN A 124 25.68 0.07 -19.74
N ALA A 125 25.42 -0.71 -18.69
CA ALA A 125 26.32 -1.74 -18.19
C ALA A 125 26.23 -3.06 -18.98
N ALA A 126 25.25 -3.21 -19.86
CA ALA A 126 25.04 -4.44 -20.62
C ALA A 126 26.12 -4.65 -21.68
N GLU A 127 26.54 -5.90 -21.87
CA GLU A 127 27.56 -6.29 -22.86
C GLU A 127 27.11 -6.01 -24.30
N GLN A 128 25.81 -6.18 -24.55
CA GLN A 128 25.20 -5.94 -25.85
C GLN A 128 24.41 -4.64 -25.83
N GLN A 129 24.39 -3.93 -26.95
CA GLN A 129 23.52 -2.77 -27.12
C GLN A 129 22.34 -3.18 -28.01
N ILE A 130 21.19 -3.40 -27.37
CA ILE A 130 19.93 -3.77 -28.00
C ILE A 130 18.98 -2.58 -27.88
N ALA A 131 18.34 -2.20 -28.99
CA ALA A 131 17.41 -1.08 -28.99
C ALA A 131 16.22 -1.37 -28.08
N ARG A 132 15.64 -0.32 -27.47
CA ARG A 132 14.48 -0.49 -26.59
C ARG A 132 13.26 -1.05 -27.31
N GLU A 133 13.07 -0.72 -28.58
CA GLU A 133 12.00 -1.30 -29.43
C GLU A 133 12.13 -2.82 -29.61
N ASP A 134 13.35 -3.36 -29.51
CA ASP A 134 13.66 -4.80 -29.55
C ASP A 134 13.68 -5.44 -28.14
N SER A 135 13.34 -4.67 -27.10
CA SER A 135 13.42 -5.05 -25.69
C SER A 135 12.06 -5.00 -25.00
N LEU A 136 11.84 -5.94 -24.08
CA LEU A 136 10.68 -5.97 -23.18
C LEU A 136 11.09 -5.51 -21.79
N LEU A 137 10.32 -4.59 -21.20
CA LEU A 137 10.48 -4.16 -19.80
C LEU A 137 9.55 -4.97 -18.88
N MET A 138 10.10 -5.77 -17.98
CA MET A 138 9.32 -6.45 -16.95
C MET A 138 9.41 -5.65 -15.64
N VAL A 139 8.31 -5.00 -15.25
CA VAL A 139 8.23 -4.31 -13.96
C VAL A 139 7.66 -5.25 -12.92
N VAL A 140 8.44 -5.50 -11.87
CA VAL A 140 8.08 -6.43 -10.81
C VAL A 140 7.75 -5.67 -9.52
N GLY A 141 6.49 -5.74 -9.09
CA GLY A 141 6.09 -5.24 -7.79
C GLY A 141 6.15 -6.32 -6.70
N GLN A 142 6.03 -5.92 -5.43
CA GLN A 142 5.86 -6.87 -4.33
C GLN A 142 4.62 -7.76 -4.54
N GLY A 143 3.50 -7.12 -4.88
CA GLY A 143 2.19 -7.74 -5.04
C GLY A 143 1.36 -7.63 -3.77
N SER A 144 0.06 -7.44 -3.96
CA SER A 144 -0.91 -7.20 -2.88
C SER A 144 -2.17 -8.02 -3.12
N ALA A 145 -2.85 -8.39 -2.03
CA ALA A 145 -4.19 -8.94 -2.09
C ALA A 145 -5.23 -7.89 -2.55
N ALA A 146 -4.96 -6.61 -2.29
CA ALA A 146 -5.79 -5.50 -2.75
C ALA A 146 -5.42 -5.12 -4.19
N GLY A 147 -6.41 -5.15 -5.10
CA GLY A 147 -6.20 -4.84 -6.52
C GLY A 147 -5.60 -3.45 -6.77
N GLN A 148 -5.80 -2.52 -5.83
CA GLN A 148 -5.29 -1.15 -5.91
C GLN A 148 -3.76 -1.09 -5.94
N GLY A 149 -3.08 -1.85 -5.07
CA GLY A 149 -1.62 -1.91 -5.04
C GLY A 149 -1.06 -2.49 -6.35
N ASN A 150 -1.72 -3.52 -6.89
CA ASN A 150 -1.32 -4.14 -8.15
C ASN A 150 -1.55 -3.19 -9.35
N SER A 151 -2.67 -2.45 -9.34
CA SER A 151 -2.99 -1.47 -10.39
C SER A 151 -1.97 -0.34 -10.45
N HIS A 152 -1.37 0.04 -9.32
CA HIS A 152 -0.31 1.04 -9.28
C HIS A 152 0.92 0.57 -10.04
N VAL A 153 1.38 -0.66 -9.81
CA VAL A 153 2.52 -1.24 -10.55
C VAL A 153 2.22 -1.27 -12.04
N ALA A 154 0.99 -1.65 -12.43
CA ALA A 154 0.59 -1.65 -13.83
C ALA A 154 0.61 -0.25 -14.48
N LYS A 155 0.19 0.79 -13.75
CA LYS A 155 0.28 2.19 -14.21
C LYS A 155 1.72 2.64 -14.35
N VAL A 156 2.59 2.33 -13.38
CA VAL A 156 4.02 2.64 -13.43
C VAL A 156 4.68 1.94 -14.62
N ALA A 157 4.41 0.65 -14.82
CA ALA A 157 4.92 -0.12 -15.95
C ALA A 157 4.52 0.51 -17.29
N ARG A 158 3.26 0.93 -17.42
CA ARG A 158 2.76 1.63 -18.62
C ARG A 158 3.51 2.93 -18.86
N MET A 159 3.72 3.75 -17.83
CA MET A 159 4.42 5.03 -17.94
C MET A 159 5.91 4.87 -18.29
N LEU A 160 6.59 3.89 -17.68
CA LEU A 160 8.00 3.61 -17.96
C LEU A 160 8.18 3.03 -19.35
N TRP A 161 7.33 2.06 -19.75
CA TRP A 161 7.36 1.46 -21.07
C TRP A 161 7.26 2.51 -22.17
N GLU A 162 6.14 3.23 -22.21
CA GLU A 162 5.85 4.17 -23.29
C GLU A 162 6.74 5.41 -23.19
N GLY A 163 7.06 5.86 -21.98
CA GLY A 163 7.93 7.00 -21.75
C GLY A 163 9.39 6.76 -22.11
N MET A 164 9.88 5.52 -21.99
CA MET A 164 11.27 5.17 -22.32
C MET A 164 11.43 4.57 -23.73
N GLY A 165 10.34 4.15 -24.37
CA GLY A 165 10.34 3.60 -25.73
C GLY A 165 10.64 2.11 -25.84
N PHE A 166 10.29 1.31 -24.82
CA PHE A 166 10.39 -0.15 -24.93
C PHE A 166 9.41 -0.71 -25.98
N GLY A 167 9.71 -1.85 -26.58
CA GLY A 167 8.83 -2.50 -27.55
C GLY A 167 7.59 -3.10 -26.90
N TRP A 168 7.75 -3.58 -25.66
CA TRP A 168 6.65 -4.10 -24.84
C TRP A 168 6.97 -3.97 -23.35
N ALA A 169 5.96 -4.17 -22.50
CA ALA A 169 6.18 -4.37 -21.08
C ALA A 169 5.24 -5.41 -20.47
N GLU A 170 5.73 -6.07 -19.43
CA GLU A 170 4.96 -6.96 -18.57
C GLU A 170 5.00 -6.52 -17.13
N VAL A 171 3.92 -6.84 -16.42
CA VAL A 171 3.81 -6.65 -14.98
C VAL A 171 3.84 -8.02 -14.34
N SER A 172 4.68 -8.19 -13.33
CA SER A 172 4.71 -9.41 -12.52
C SER A 172 4.83 -9.05 -11.05
N PHE A 173 4.58 -10.02 -10.19
CA PHE A 173 4.58 -9.83 -8.75
C PHE A 173 5.48 -10.86 -8.07
N ALA A 174 6.20 -10.41 -7.03
CA ALA A 174 7.06 -11.28 -6.24
C ALA A 174 6.24 -12.27 -5.39
N GLU A 175 5.09 -11.83 -4.88
CA GLU A 175 4.17 -12.59 -4.05
C GLU A 175 2.71 -12.09 -4.17
N ARG A 176 1.75 -12.84 -3.61
CA ARG A 176 0.33 -12.47 -3.37
C ARG A 176 -0.55 -12.12 -4.56
N ALA A 177 0.03 -11.73 -5.70
CA ALA A 177 -0.67 -11.36 -6.91
C ALA A 177 -0.16 -12.17 -8.11
N PHE A 178 -0.99 -12.25 -9.14
CA PHE A 178 -0.71 -12.97 -10.37
C PHE A 178 -0.61 -11.99 -11.55
N PRO A 179 0.29 -12.21 -12.53
CA PRO A 179 1.23 -13.32 -12.63
C PRO A 179 2.44 -13.16 -11.69
N GLY A 180 2.93 -14.30 -11.18
CA GLY A 180 4.23 -14.35 -10.52
C GLY A 180 5.36 -14.22 -11.54
N VAL A 181 6.56 -13.84 -11.09
CA VAL A 181 7.74 -13.60 -11.95
C VAL A 181 8.04 -14.77 -12.90
N ASP A 182 7.95 -16.02 -12.44
CA ASP A 182 8.20 -17.20 -13.29
C ASP A 182 7.22 -17.27 -14.46
N VAL A 183 5.93 -17.08 -14.18
CA VAL A 183 4.87 -17.14 -15.19
C VAL A 183 4.95 -15.96 -16.15
N GLY A 184 5.23 -14.76 -15.63
CA GLY A 184 5.46 -13.58 -16.45
C GLY A 184 6.69 -13.73 -17.35
N MET A 185 7.78 -14.32 -16.84
CA MET A 185 8.98 -14.60 -17.62
C MET A 185 8.71 -15.61 -18.74
N ASP A 186 8.00 -16.70 -18.45
CA ASP A 186 7.59 -17.69 -19.44
C ASP A 186 6.72 -17.08 -20.55
N HIS A 187 5.90 -16.08 -20.21
CA HIS A 187 5.09 -15.36 -21.18
C HIS A 187 5.94 -14.39 -22.01
N ALA A 188 6.76 -13.57 -21.35
CA ALA A 188 7.67 -12.62 -21.99
C ALA A 188 8.62 -13.29 -22.99
N LEU A 189 9.17 -14.46 -22.66
CA LEU A 189 10.05 -15.24 -23.54
C LEU A 189 9.34 -15.67 -24.84
N LYS A 190 8.03 -15.92 -24.81
CA LYS A 190 7.24 -16.31 -25.99
C LYS A 190 6.93 -15.15 -26.92
N LEU A 191 7.09 -13.90 -26.47
CA LEU A 191 6.84 -12.71 -27.28
C LEU A 191 7.96 -12.41 -28.28
N GLY A 192 9.13 -13.06 -28.14
CA GLY A 192 10.20 -13.03 -29.16
C GLY A 192 11.07 -11.77 -29.14
N PHE A 193 11.06 -10.99 -28.06
CA PHE A 193 11.99 -9.88 -27.87
C PHE A 193 13.42 -10.37 -27.68
N ARG A 194 14.39 -9.57 -28.14
CA ARG A 194 15.82 -9.91 -28.06
C ARG A 194 16.37 -9.75 -26.65
N ARG A 195 15.74 -8.86 -25.88
CA ARG A 195 16.08 -8.56 -24.49
C ARG A 195 14.85 -8.52 -23.59
N ILE A 196 15.00 -9.01 -22.37
CA ILE A 196 14.04 -8.80 -21.28
C ILE A 196 14.79 -8.08 -20.15
N LEU A 197 14.36 -6.87 -19.79
CA LEU A 197 14.92 -6.12 -18.67
C LEU A 197 13.98 -6.22 -17.47
N VAL A 198 14.42 -6.89 -16.42
CA VAL A 198 13.68 -7.07 -15.17
C VAL A 198 13.98 -5.92 -14.22
N PHE A 199 12.96 -5.15 -13.87
CA PHE A 199 13.05 -4.00 -12.96
C PHE A 199 12.18 -4.21 -11.72
N PRO A 200 12.79 -4.52 -10.55
CA PRO A 200 12.08 -4.55 -9.28
C PRO A 200 11.69 -3.14 -8.83
N TYR A 201 10.39 -2.85 -8.73
CA TYR A 201 9.88 -1.56 -8.29
C TYR A 201 9.68 -1.53 -6.76
N PHE A 202 10.80 -1.35 -6.05
CA PHE A 202 10.89 -1.31 -4.58
C PHE A 202 11.72 -0.09 -4.13
N LEU A 203 11.36 0.52 -2.99
CA LEU A 203 12.10 1.66 -2.42
C LEU A 203 13.35 1.25 -1.64
N PHE A 204 13.27 0.11 -0.95
CA PHE A 204 14.31 -0.39 -0.08
C PHE A 204 14.69 -1.82 -0.48
N SER A 205 15.82 -2.28 0.05
CA SER A 205 16.21 -3.68 -0.08
C SER A 205 15.13 -4.57 0.54
N ASP A 206 14.92 -5.73 -0.07
CA ASP A 206 13.94 -6.71 0.36
C ASP A 206 14.40 -8.11 -0.08
N PRO A 207 14.30 -9.16 0.75
CA PRO A 207 14.60 -10.53 0.35
C PRO A 207 13.88 -11.00 -0.92
N LEU A 208 12.71 -10.43 -1.21
CA LEU A 208 11.97 -10.67 -2.46
C LEU A 208 12.76 -10.23 -3.70
N ILE A 209 13.58 -9.19 -3.62
CA ILE A 209 14.40 -8.72 -4.74
C ILE A 209 15.42 -9.78 -5.15
N ALA A 210 16.08 -10.41 -4.17
CA ALA A 210 16.99 -11.52 -4.44
C ALA A 210 16.28 -12.66 -5.16
N ARG A 211 15.06 -13.01 -4.72
CA ARG A 211 14.23 -14.05 -5.37
C ARG A 211 13.83 -13.66 -6.80
N ILE A 212 13.56 -12.39 -7.07
CA ILE A 212 13.29 -11.91 -8.44
C ILE A 212 14.52 -12.13 -9.31
N TYR A 213 15.71 -11.79 -8.80
CA TYR A 213 16.96 -11.96 -9.52
C TYR A 213 17.33 -13.41 -9.75
N ASP A 214 17.15 -14.30 -8.77
CA ASP A 214 17.39 -15.73 -8.91
C ASP A 214 16.54 -16.34 -10.04
N ARG A 215 15.28 -15.89 -10.16
CA ARG A 215 14.37 -16.31 -11.23
C ARG A 215 14.80 -15.79 -12.60
N ALA A 216 15.23 -14.53 -12.66
CA ALA A 216 15.77 -13.95 -13.89
C ALA A 216 17.05 -14.68 -14.34
N ASP A 217 17.93 -15.03 -13.40
CA ASP A 217 19.16 -15.79 -13.68
C ASP A 217 18.85 -17.21 -14.16
N ALA A 218 17.89 -17.89 -13.54
CA ALA A 218 17.43 -19.20 -13.99
C ALA A 218 16.85 -19.14 -15.42
N ALA A 219 16.05 -18.13 -15.73
CA ALA A 219 15.52 -17.91 -17.06
C ALA A 219 16.62 -17.60 -18.09
N ALA A 220 17.63 -16.81 -17.71
CA ALA A 220 18.77 -16.49 -18.57
C ALA A 220 19.58 -17.75 -18.90
N ALA A 221 19.85 -18.57 -17.89
CA ALA A 221 20.56 -19.85 -18.07
C ALA A 221 19.79 -20.82 -18.97
N ALA A 222 18.45 -20.85 -18.87
CA ALA A 222 17.60 -21.69 -19.71
C ALA A 222 17.42 -21.15 -21.14
N ASN A 223 17.64 -19.85 -21.36
CA ASN A 223 17.42 -19.18 -22.66
C ASN A 223 18.62 -18.32 -23.10
N PRO A 224 19.79 -18.91 -23.42
CA PRO A 224 21.01 -18.15 -23.70
C PRO A 224 20.96 -17.24 -24.94
N ALA A 225 19.92 -17.38 -25.78
CA ALA A 225 19.71 -16.54 -26.96
C ALA A 225 19.01 -15.21 -26.64
N VAL A 226 18.40 -15.09 -25.45
CA VAL A 226 17.70 -13.88 -25.00
C VAL A 226 18.57 -13.19 -23.96
N ASP A 227 18.80 -11.90 -24.15
CA ASP A 227 19.55 -11.12 -23.18
C ASP A 227 18.65 -10.71 -22.01
N ILE A 228 18.85 -11.30 -20.84
CA ILE A 228 18.04 -11.02 -19.66
C ILE A 228 18.84 -10.18 -18.68
N LEU A 229 18.40 -8.93 -18.50
CA LEU A 229 19.04 -7.95 -17.64
C LEU A 229 18.26 -7.77 -16.33
N LYS A 230 18.97 -7.42 -15.27
CA LYS A 230 18.42 -7.14 -13.94
C LYS A 230 18.79 -5.73 -13.54
N ALA A 231 17.83 -4.80 -13.60
CA ALA A 231 18.04 -3.45 -13.11
C ALA A 231 17.97 -3.42 -11.58
N SER A 232 18.67 -2.46 -10.97
CA SER A 232 18.51 -2.22 -9.54
C SER A 232 17.11 -1.71 -9.22
N HIS A 233 16.65 -1.96 -8.00
CA HIS A 233 15.49 -1.24 -7.45
C HIS A 233 15.82 0.25 -7.22
N LEU A 234 14.90 1.01 -6.61
CA LEU A 234 15.08 2.44 -6.30
C LEU A 234 16.02 2.65 -5.10
N ASN A 235 17.22 2.09 -5.18
CA ASN A 235 18.19 1.95 -4.09
C ASN A 235 18.97 3.23 -3.76
N ASP A 236 18.75 4.33 -4.49
CA ASP A 236 19.33 5.65 -4.21
C ASP A 236 18.24 6.60 -3.70
N PRO A 237 18.08 6.74 -2.37
CA PRO A 237 17.09 7.63 -1.78
C PRO A 237 17.22 9.09 -2.22
N ALA A 238 18.41 9.56 -2.61
CA ALA A 238 18.58 10.94 -3.04
C ALA A 238 17.73 11.26 -4.29
N GLN A 239 17.42 10.26 -5.11
CA GLN A 239 16.64 10.43 -6.34
C GLN A 239 15.13 10.54 -6.08
N TRP A 240 14.63 9.98 -4.98
CA TRP A 240 13.19 9.91 -4.72
C TRP A 240 12.74 10.52 -3.39
N ILE A 241 13.64 10.84 -2.45
CA ILE A 241 13.30 11.43 -1.15
C ILE A 241 12.50 12.73 -1.27
N GLY A 242 12.73 13.50 -2.35
CA GLY A 242 11.94 14.69 -2.64
C GLY A 242 10.44 14.41 -2.77
N CYS A 243 10.05 13.19 -3.15
CA CYS A 243 8.66 12.76 -3.16
C CYS A 243 8.08 12.71 -1.74
N LEU A 244 8.80 12.13 -0.77
CA LEU A 244 8.39 12.17 0.65
C LEU A 244 8.27 13.61 1.17
N SER A 245 9.24 14.46 0.82
CA SER A 245 9.22 15.87 1.21
C SER A 245 7.99 16.60 0.67
N ASP A 246 7.58 16.32 -0.57
CA ASP A 246 6.35 16.87 -1.13
C ASP A 246 5.11 16.39 -0.38
N ARG A 247 5.02 15.09 -0.07
CA ARG A 247 3.90 14.53 0.71
C ARG A 247 3.78 15.18 2.09
N ILE A 248 4.91 15.42 2.76
CA ILE A 248 4.96 16.14 4.03
C ILE A 248 4.44 17.58 3.85
N GLN A 249 4.92 18.31 2.84
CA GLN A 249 4.51 19.68 2.57
C GLN A 249 3.02 19.79 2.23
N GLU A 250 2.51 18.87 1.42
CA GLU A 250 1.08 18.79 1.10
C GLU A 250 0.22 18.61 2.36
N ALA A 251 0.65 17.75 3.29
CA ALA A 251 -0.03 17.52 4.56
C ALA A 251 0.08 18.73 5.52
N ILE A 252 1.21 19.43 5.53
CA ILE A 252 1.39 20.68 6.29
C ILE A 252 0.44 21.77 5.77
N ASN A 253 0.37 21.93 4.44
CA ASN A 253 -0.38 23.00 3.77
C ASN A 253 -1.87 22.69 3.62
N GLY A 254 -2.30 21.46 3.93
CA GLY A 254 -3.69 21.02 3.76
C GLY A 254 -4.11 20.81 2.30
N SER A 255 -3.15 20.67 1.38
CA SER A 255 -3.39 20.35 -0.03
C SER A 255 -3.33 18.85 -0.32
N ASN A 256 -3.31 18.02 0.74
CA ASN A 256 -3.26 16.57 0.62
C ASN A 256 -4.56 16.00 0.04
N THR A 257 -4.56 15.65 -1.25
CA THR A 257 -5.69 14.99 -1.91
C THR A 257 -5.56 13.47 -1.77
N MET A 258 -6.29 12.91 -0.81
CA MET A 258 -6.38 11.45 -0.63
C MET A 258 -7.18 10.81 -1.76
N ASN A 259 -6.72 9.66 -2.26
CA ASN A 259 -7.45 8.90 -3.28
C ASN A 259 -8.55 8.03 -2.66
N CYS A 260 -9.58 8.69 -2.12
CA CYS A 260 -10.68 8.00 -1.46
C CYS A 260 -11.44 7.06 -2.41
N MET A 261 -11.45 7.33 -3.72
CA MET A 261 -12.16 6.52 -4.73
C MET A 261 -11.65 5.08 -4.84
N GLN A 262 -10.44 4.80 -4.32
CA GLN A 262 -9.83 3.48 -4.32
C GLN A 262 -9.73 2.90 -2.90
N CYS A 263 -10.42 3.47 -1.92
CA CYS A 263 -10.42 2.99 -0.53
C CYS A 263 -11.36 1.79 -0.38
N SER A 264 -10.87 0.67 0.16
CA SER A 264 -11.65 -0.56 0.39
C SER A 264 -12.87 -0.36 1.30
N TYR A 265 -12.88 0.69 2.13
CA TYR A 265 -14.00 1.05 3.00
C TYR A 265 -15.12 1.86 2.32
N ARG A 266 -15.00 2.18 1.03
CA ARG A 266 -16.09 2.78 0.23
C ARG A 266 -16.72 1.74 -0.68
N ASP A 267 -17.89 2.06 -1.24
CA ASP A 267 -18.63 1.22 -2.19
C ASP A 267 -17.69 0.63 -3.26
N GLN A 268 -17.40 -0.66 -3.10
CA GLN A 268 -16.66 -1.43 -4.09
C GLN A 268 -17.63 -1.98 -5.11
N VAL A 269 -17.42 -1.62 -6.38
CA VAL A 269 -18.20 -2.18 -7.50
C VAL A 269 -17.71 -3.59 -7.85
N THR A 270 -16.45 -3.90 -7.55
CA THR A 270 -15.81 -5.21 -7.75
C THR A 270 -15.20 -5.67 -6.43
N ALA A 271 -15.46 -6.91 -6.01
CA ALA A 271 -14.87 -7.45 -4.80
C ALA A 271 -13.36 -7.66 -4.96
N ASP A 272 -12.57 -7.24 -3.98
CA ASP A 272 -11.19 -7.69 -3.81
C ASP A 272 -11.21 -9.12 -3.27
N ALA A 273 -10.29 -9.98 -3.72
CA ALA A 273 -10.37 -11.43 -3.50
C ALA A 273 -10.16 -11.89 -2.04
N ASP A 274 -9.67 -11.00 -1.17
CA ASP A 274 -9.19 -11.32 0.18
C ASP A 274 -9.70 -10.36 1.27
N ASP A 275 -10.41 -9.29 0.89
CA ASP A 275 -11.19 -8.53 1.85
C ASP A 275 -12.52 -9.27 2.03
N GLY A 276 -12.80 -9.69 3.26
CA GLY A 276 -14.13 -10.18 3.64
C GLY A 276 -15.23 -9.18 3.25
N PRO A 277 -16.52 -9.53 3.43
CA PRO A 277 -17.60 -8.63 3.03
C PRO A 277 -17.33 -7.22 3.61
N PRO A 278 -17.50 -6.14 2.82
CA PRO A 278 -17.32 -4.80 3.33
C PRO A 278 -18.11 -4.67 4.63
N PRO A 279 -17.56 -4.03 5.68
CA PRO A 279 -18.28 -3.86 6.94
C PRO A 279 -19.66 -3.31 6.59
N GLN A 280 -20.69 -4.12 6.84
CA GLN A 280 -22.07 -3.69 6.65
C GLN A 280 -22.26 -2.54 7.62
N HIS A 281 -22.23 -1.30 7.10
CA HIS A 281 -22.88 -0.21 7.80
C HIS A 281 -24.36 -0.53 7.73
N ASP A 282 -24.82 -1.21 8.78
CA ASP A 282 -26.23 -1.42 9.03
C ASP A 282 -26.82 -0.02 9.15
N HIS A 283 -27.48 0.45 8.09
CA HIS A 283 -28.40 1.58 8.17
C HIS A 283 -29.64 1.09 8.91
N GLY A 284 -29.44 0.72 10.18
CA GLY A 284 -30.50 0.58 11.15
C GLY A 284 -31.11 1.95 11.33
N HIS A 285 -32.08 2.28 10.48
CA HIS A 285 -33.03 3.34 10.73
C HIS A 285 -33.85 2.94 11.96
N GLY A 286 -33.27 3.13 13.15
CA GLY A 286 -33.98 3.13 14.42
C GLY A 286 -34.90 4.34 14.46
N HIS A 287 -36.04 4.24 13.79
CA HIS A 287 -37.17 5.13 14.04
C HIS A 287 -37.86 4.66 15.32
N ASP A 288 -37.24 4.96 16.46
CA ASP A 288 -37.93 4.95 17.75
C ASP A 288 -38.89 6.15 17.77
N HIS A 289 -40.14 5.91 17.35
CA HIS A 289 -41.26 6.80 17.66
C HIS A 289 -41.96 6.27 18.91
N PRO A 290 -41.88 6.96 20.06
CA PRO A 290 -42.71 6.62 21.22
C PRO A 290 -44.12 7.14 20.95
N HIS A 291 -44.98 6.29 20.39
CA HIS A 291 -46.41 6.56 20.41
C HIS A 291 -46.98 6.14 21.76
N SER A 292 -47.14 7.14 22.62
CA SER A 292 -48.01 7.06 23.80
C SER A 292 -49.45 7.08 23.32
N HIS A 293 -50.16 5.97 23.49
CA HIS A 293 -51.61 5.96 23.49
C HIS A 293 -52.11 5.17 24.70
N ASP A 294 -52.48 5.97 25.70
CA ASP A 294 -53.26 5.60 26.85
C ASP A 294 -54.72 5.45 26.39
N HIS A 295 -55.28 4.25 26.42
CA HIS A 295 -56.74 4.06 26.46
C HIS A 295 -57.10 2.79 27.23
N SER A 296 -57.66 3.03 28.40
CA SER A 296 -58.50 2.11 29.14
C SER A 296 -59.73 1.72 28.31
N HIS A 297 -60.19 0.47 28.42
CA HIS A 297 -61.57 0.11 28.77
C HIS A 297 -61.73 -1.42 28.89
N SER A 298 -62.66 -1.78 29.75
CA SER A 298 -62.91 -3.09 30.35
C SER A 298 -64.11 -3.83 29.73
N HIS A 299 -64.19 -5.12 30.09
CA HIS A 299 -65.34 -6.06 30.04
C HIS A 299 -65.61 -6.74 28.68
N SER A 300 -66.20 -7.94 28.59
CA SER A 300 -66.28 -9.16 29.41
C SER A 300 -67.06 -10.20 28.58
N HIS A 301 -66.79 -11.49 28.84
CA HIS A 301 -67.61 -12.70 28.59
C HIS A 301 -68.00 -13.15 27.17
N GLY A 302 -67.88 -14.47 26.94
CA GLY A 302 -68.66 -15.16 25.91
C GLY A 302 -68.13 -16.51 25.42
N HIS A 303 -68.13 -17.52 26.29
CA HIS A 303 -68.35 -18.97 26.04
C HIS A 303 -68.00 -19.59 24.66
N SER A 304 -67.08 -20.58 24.66
CA SER A 304 -67.38 -22.03 24.43
C SER A 304 -67.46 -22.44 22.95
N HIS A 305 -67.14 -23.62 22.43
CA HIS A 305 -66.85 -25.00 22.85
C HIS A 305 -65.93 -25.60 21.75
N SER A 306 -64.94 -26.45 22.06
CA SER A 306 -64.91 -27.91 21.82
C SER A 306 -64.79 -28.33 20.32
N HIS A 307 -64.14 -29.40 19.85
CA HIS A 307 -63.41 -30.57 20.34
C HIS A 307 -62.47 -31.02 19.18
N SER A 308 -61.26 -31.51 19.49
CA SER A 308 -60.82 -32.92 19.34
C SER A 308 -60.01 -33.27 18.08
N HIS A 309 -58.75 -33.65 18.33
CA HIS A 309 -58.01 -34.87 17.91
C HIS A 309 -58.08 -35.35 16.44
N ALA A 310 -57.05 -35.88 15.78
CA ALA A 310 -55.62 -36.13 16.04
C ALA A 310 -55.02 -36.65 14.68
N PRO A 311 -54.03 -37.57 14.61
CA PRO A 311 -52.67 -37.24 14.20
C PRO A 311 -52.16 -38.05 12.97
N GLY A 312 -50.99 -37.67 12.46
CA GLY A 312 -50.13 -38.57 11.68
C GLY A 312 -49.53 -37.90 10.45
N ARG A 313 -48.33 -38.23 10.00
CA ARG A 313 -47.24 -39.08 10.49
C ARG A 313 -46.04 -38.75 9.59
N LYS A 314 -44.84 -38.96 10.10
CA LYS A 314 -43.54 -38.89 9.41
C LYS A 314 -43.56 -39.48 7.99
N ALA A 315 -42.87 -38.81 7.07
CA ALA A 315 -41.83 -39.37 6.21
C ALA A 315 -40.76 -38.29 6.04
#